data_AF-A0A5B0KSF4-F1
#
_entry.id   AF-A0A5B0KSF4-F1
#
_cell.length_a   1.000
_cell.length_b   1.000
_cell.length_c   1.000
_cell.angle_alpha   90.00
_cell.angle_beta   90.00
_cell.angle_gamma   90.00
#
_symmetry.space_group_name_H-M   'P 1'
#
loop_
_entity.id
_entity.type
_entity.pdbx_description
1 polymer ?
#
loop_
_entity_poly.entity_id
_entity_poly.type
_entity_poly.pdbx_seq_one_letter_code
_entity_poly.pdbx_strand_id
1 'polypeptide(L)'
;MGTGATIRTALHLEMPDEPTPQAIREELLGALGAPPGKSDNRTVARLVDSVGCRLLFIDEFNKIGDVTPKQQTLCLTAIRTLHNSLRIPLVALGTPGADIAIRLDPALAERFEVLGLPHWESNDDLRELLMRVSAVLPLRRPSAMDTQRFRRLLIDATSGVTSRMFRLLETVAIAAIRNGQERIDEDSLSDDKLLLPLVSMVRNRRPKAMA
;
A
#
# COMPACT_ATOMS: atom_id res chain seq x y z
N MET A 1 -1.46 21.78 35.87
CA MET A 1 -2.37 21.05 34.95
C MET A 1 -1.57 20.70 33.72
N GLY A 2 -1.20 19.44 33.53
CA GLY A 2 -0.46 19.01 32.34
C GLY A 2 -1.41 18.96 31.17
N THR A 3 -1.36 19.96 30.28
CA THR A 3 -1.96 19.84 28.95
C THR A 3 -1.15 18.81 28.20
N GLY A 4 -1.61 17.56 28.18
CA GLY A 4 -1.02 16.53 27.33
C GLY A 4 -1.16 16.96 25.88
N ALA A 5 -0.12 17.57 25.32
CA ALA A 5 -0.07 17.84 23.90
C ALA A 5 0.15 16.50 23.19
N THR A 6 -0.85 16.06 22.43
CA THR A 6 -0.72 14.87 21.59
C THR A 6 0.29 15.19 20.48
N ILE A 7 1.51 14.70 20.62
CA ILE A 7 2.54 14.79 19.57
C ILE A 7 2.21 13.73 18.53
N ARG A 8 1.90 14.14 17.30
CA ARG A 8 1.74 13.28 16.13
C ARG A 8 2.82 13.63 15.11
N THR A 9 4.00 13.03 15.26
CA THR A 9 5.16 13.31 14.40
C THR A 9 4.86 13.06 12.92
N ALA A 10 4.01 12.06 12.63
CA ALA A 10 3.47 11.80 11.31
C ALA A 10 1.95 11.86 11.34
N LEU A 11 1.36 12.45 10.30
CA LEU A 11 -0.07 12.41 10.04
C LEU A 11 -0.33 11.56 8.80
N HIS A 12 -1.43 10.82 8.84
CA HIS A 12 -1.91 10.02 7.72
C HIS A 12 -3.25 10.59 7.25
N LEU A 13 -3.34 10.81 5.95
CA LEU A 13 -4.52 11.28 5.24
C LEU A 13 -4.87 10.21 4.21
N GLU A 14 -6.12 9.74 4.20
CA GLU A 14 -6.62 8.95 3.08
C GLU A 14 -7.31 9.89 2.10
N MET A 15 -7.02 9.76 0.80
CA MET A 15 -7.73 10.57 -0.19
C MET A 15 -9.22 10.20 -0.20
N PRO A 16 -10.13 11.20 -0.16
CA PRO A 16 -11.56 10.95 -0.25
C PRO A 16 -11.92 10.36 -1.61
N ASP A 17 -13.00 9.58 -1.68
CA ASP A 17 -13.45 8.89 -2.90
C ASP A 17 -13.83 9.86 -4.03
N GLU A 18 -14.34 11.05 -3.67
CA GLU A 18 -14.55 12.16 -4.58
C GLU A 18 -13.62 13.34 -4.19
N PRO A 19 -12.35 13.34 -4.65
CA PRO A 19 -11.40 14.39 -4.33
C PRO A 19 -11.88 15.79 -4.71
N THR A 20 -12.00 16.65 -3.71
CA THR A 20 -12.15 18.10 -3.88
C THR A 20 -11.20 18.83 -2.92
N PRO A 21 -10.81 20.09 -3.20
CA PRO A 21 -10.04 20.89 -2.25
C PRO A 21 -10.68 20.99 -0.86
N GLN A 22 -12.01 20.95 -0.79
CA GLN A 22 -12.73 20.96 0.48
C GLN A 22 -12.64 19.61 1.19
N ALA A 23 -12.91 18.51 0.49
CA ALA A 23 -12.86 17.16 1.09
C ALA A 23 -11.45 16.81 1.59
N ILE A 24 -10.41 17.10 0.81
CA ILE A 24 -8.99 16.90 1.22
C ILE A 24 -8.69 17.65 2.52
N ARG A 25 -9.24 18.86 2.67
CA ARG A 25 -9.03 19.69 3.85
C ARG A 25 -9.83 19.20 5.05
N GLU A 26 -11.04 18.70 4.83
CA GLU A 26 -11.86 18.08 5.87
C GLU A 26 -11.19 16.82 6.42
N GLU A 27 -10.65 15.98 5.55
CA GLU A 27 -9.86 14.80 5.94
C GLU A 27 -8.63 15.20 6.78
N LEU A 28 -7.91 16.27 6.39
CA LEU A 28 -6.77 16.76 7.15
C LEU A 28 -7.16 17.31 8.53
N LEU A 29 -8.28 18.03 8.62
CA LEU A 29 -8.80 18.51 9.91
C LEU A 29 -9.22 17.33 10.80
N GLY A 30 -9.85 16.30 10.21
CA GLY A 30 -10.17 15.04 10.89
C GLY A 30 -8.92 14.34 11.43
N ALA A 31 -7.88 14.22 10.62
CA ALA A 31 -6.58 13.65 11.03
C ALA A 31 -5.90 14.46 12.15
N LEU A 32 -6.19 15.76 12.26
CA LEU A 32 -5.72 16.65 13.33
C LEU A 32 -6.60 16.62 14.58
N GLY A 33 -7.76 15.95 14.54
CA GLY A 33 -8.76 15.97 15.62
C GLY A 33 -9.49 17.31 15.74
N ALA A 34 -9.48 18.14 14.69
CA ALA A 34 -10.17 19.41 14.64
C ALA A 34 -11.60 19.24 14.09
N PRO A 35 -12.57 20.06 14.51
CA PRO A 35 -13.93 19.99 13.99
C PRO A 35 -13.96 20.31 12.49
N PRO A 36 -14.89 19.70 11.73
CA PRO A 36 -15.06 20.02 10.31
C PRO A 36 -15.49 21.48 10.16
N GLY A 37 -14.99 22.15 9.11
CA GLY A 37 -15.36 23.55 8.86
C GLY A 37 -14.46 24.28 7.88
N LYS A 38 -14.74 25.57 7.71
CA LYS A 38 -13.92 26.48 6.89
C LYS A 38 -12.69 26.92 7.68
N SER A 39 -11.64 26.13 7.62
CA SER A 39 -10.28 26.53 8.02
C SER A 39 -9.50 26.99 6.81
N ASP A 40 -8.78 28.10 6.91
CA ASP A 40 -7.80 28.50 5.89
C ASP A 40 -6.49 27.70 6.05
N ASN A 41 -5.63 27.72 5.03
CA ASN A 41 -4.36 26.98 5.08
C ASN A 41 -3.45 27.43 6.22
N ARG A 42 -3.58 28.68 6.69
CA ARG A 42 -2.81 29.21 7.82
C ARG A 42 -3.25 28.58 9.15
N THR A 43 -4.56 28.42 9.35
CA THR A 43 -5.11 27.74 10.52
C THR A 43 -4.71 26.28 10.52
N VAL A 44 -4.82 25.61 9.36
CA VAL A 44 -4.34 24.23 9.19
C VAL A 44 -2.85 24.11 9.52
N ALA A 45 -2.00 24.99 9.00
CA ALA A 45 -0.57 24.97 9.28
C ALA A 45 -0.26 25.16 10.77
N ARG A 46 -0.97 26.06 11.46
CA ARG A 46 -0.85 26.23 12.92
C ARG A 46 -1.25 24.98 13.70
N LEU A 47 -2.32 24.30 13.27
CA LEU A 47 -2.76 23.06 13.89
C LEU A 47 -1.72 21.95 13.69
N VAL A 48 -1.21 21.78 12.47
CA VAL A 48 -0.13 20.84 12.14
C VAL A 48 1.11 21.09 13.01
N ASP A 49 1.52 22.35 13.17
CA ASP A 49 2.66 22.68 14.03
C ASP A 49 2.37 22.46 15.52
N SER A 50 1.15 22.76 15.97
CA SER A 50 0.72 22.57 17.37
C SER A 50 0.73 21.10 17.82
N VAL A 51 0.50 20.16 16.89
CA VAL A 51 0.59 18.71 17.14
C VAL A 51 2.00 18.17 16.90
N GLY A 52 2.97 19.04 16.59
CA GLY A 52 4.36 18.65 16.33
C GLY A 52 4.53 17.77 15.10
N CYS A 53 3.63 17.87 14.12
CA CYS A 53 3.73 17.07 12.90
C CYS A 53 4.92 17.54 12.04
N ARG A 54 5.66 16.56 11.54
CA ARG A 54 6.87 16.73 10.72
C ARG A 54 6.83 15.94 9.43
N LEU A 55 5.78 15.16 9.18
CA LEU A 55 5.60 14.35 7.98
C LEU A 55 4.11 14.11 7.71
N LEU A 56 3.64 14.33 6.48
CA LEU A 56 2.26 14.04 6.08
C LEU A 56 2.25 12.96 5.00
N PHE A 57 1.62 11.83 5.31
CA PHE A 57 1.28 10.78 4.35
C PHE A 57 -0.08 11.06 3.74
N ILE A 58 -0.19 10.92 2.42
CA ILE A 58 -1.42 11.03 1.65
C ILE A 58 -1.59 9.73 0.87
N ASP A 59 -2.43 8.83 1.38
CA ASP A 59 -2.71 7.54 0.77
C ASP A 59 -3.82 7.62 -0.27
N GLU A 60 -3.84 6.65 -1.18
CA GLU A 60 -4.74 6.60 -2.34
C GLU A 60 -4.66 7.86 -3.23
N PHE A 61 -3.46 8.43 -3.40
CA PHE A 61 -3.25 9.62 -4.22
C PHE A 61 -3.73 9.43 -5.68
N ASN A 62 -3.71 8.20 -6.17
CA ASN A 62 -4.27 7.82 -7.47
C ASN A 62 -5.75 8.16 -7.65
N LYS A 63 -6.56 8.34 -6.59
CA LYS A 63 -7.97 8.75 -6.69
C LYS A 63 -8.15 10.11 -7.40
N ILE A 64 -7.11 10.96 -7.43
CA ILE A 64 -7.13 12.16 -8.27
C ILE A 64 -7.35 11.80 -9.74
N GLY A 65 -6.80 10.67 -10.21
CA GLY A 65 -6.97 10.19 -11.58
C GLY A 65 -8.44 9.92 -11.95
N ASP A 66 -9.30 9.64 -10.97
CA ASP A 66 -10.68 9.21 -11.19
C ASP A 66 -11.68 10.38 -11.33
N VAL A 67 -11.26 11.62 -11.08
CA VAL A 67 -12.10 12.83 -11.22
C VAL A 67 -11.85 13.60 -12.52
N THR A 68 -12.75 14.52 -12.85
CA THR A 68 -12.65 15.33 -14.08
C THR A 68 -11.33 16.14 -14.14
N PRO A 69 -10.77 16.44 -15.34
CA PRO A 69 -9.52 17.21 -15.46
C PRO A 69 -9.52 18.56 -14.75
N LYS A 70 -10.68 19.23 -14.73
CA LYS A 70 -10.88 20.48 -13.98
C LYS A 70 -10.69 20.24 -12.48
N GLN A 71 -11.27 19.17 -11.95
CA GLN A 71 -11.19 18.80 -10.54
C GLN A 71 -9.80 18.29 -10.15
N GLN A 72 -9.13 17.52 -11.02
CA GLN A 72 -7.72 17.15 -10.89
C GLN A 72 -6.85 18.39 -10.65
N THR A 73 -6.97 19.39 -11.54
CA THR A 73 -6.23 20.65 -11.45
C THR A 73 -6.49 21.38 -10.13
N LEU A 74 -7.75 21.41 -9.67
CA LEU A 74 -8.12 22.03 -8.40
C LEU A 74 -7.50 21.30 -7.20
N CYS A 75 -7.56 19.96 -7.19
CA CYS A 75 -6.98 19.13 -6.12
C CYS A 75 -5.46 19.28 -6.05
N LEU A 76 -4.75 19.17 -7.18
CA LEU A 76 -3.30 19.35 -7.23
C LEU A 76 -2.88 20.76 -6.81
N THR A 77 -3.65 21.78 -7.23
CA THR A 77 -3.42 23.16 -6.76
C THR A 77 -3.60 23.29 -5.25
N ALA A 78 -4.61 22.63 -4.67
CA ALA A 78 -4.84 22.62 -3.23
C ALA A 78 -3.68 21.96 -2.48
N ILE A 79 -3.20 20.80 -2.96
CA ILE A 79 -2.06 20.06 -2.39
C ILE A 79 -0.77 20.90 -2.48
N ARG A 80 -0.51 21.54 -3.63
CA ARG A 80 0.62 22.45 -3.81
C ARG A 80 0.57 23.61 -2.82
N THR A 81 -0.60 24.19 -2.63
CA THR A 81 -0.79 25.30 -1.68
C THR A 81 -0.63 24.83 -0.24
N LEU A 82 -1.12 23.63 0.09
CA LEU A 82 -0.94 23.00 1.39
C LEU A 82 0.54 22.74 1.67
N HIS A 83 1.26 22.11 0.74
CA HIS A 83 2.69 21.85 0.86
C HIS A 83 3.50 23.12 1.17
N ASN A 84 3.23 24.20 0.41
CA ASN A 84 3.87 25.51 0.64
C ASN A 84 3.57 26.09 2.03
N SER A 85 2.38 25.82 2.57
CA SER A 85 1.93 26.35 3.86
C SER A 85 2.47 25.54 5.03
N LEU A 86 2.49 24.20 4.93
CA LEU A 86 2.89 23.32 6.02
C LEU A 86 4.41 23.28 6.23
N ARG A 87 5.21 23.40 5.16
CA ARG A 87 6.69 23.32 5.20
C ARG A 87 7.23 22.03 5.84
N ILE A 88 6.47 20.94 5.70
CA ILE A 88 6.89 19.59 6.07
C ILE A 88 6.89 18.71 4.81
N PRO A 89 7.71 17.65 4.76
CA PRO A 89 7.69 16.69 3.66
C PRO A 89 6.30 16.05 3.50
N LEU A 90 5.92 15.82 2.25
CA LEU A 90 4.74 15.06 1.86
C LEU A 90 5.17 13.72 1.29
N VAL A 91 4.47 12.65 1.67
CA VAL A 91 4.62 11.33 1.08
C VAL A 91 3.29 10.94 0.46
N ALA A 92 3.23 10.86 -0.86
CA ALA A 92 2.07 10.37 -1.58
C ALA A 92 2.19 8.86 -1.77
N LEU A 93 1.18 8.11 -1.32
CA LEU A 93 1.09 6.66 -1.47
C LEU A 93 -0.05 6.35 -2.44
N GLY A 94 0.09 5.23 -3.15
CA GLY A 94 -0.93 4.78 -4.08
C GLY A 94 -0.41 3.79 -5.10
N THR A 95 -1.27 3.48 -6.07
CA THR A 95 -0.94 2.66 -7.24
C THR A 95 -0.06 3.44 -8.23
N PRO A 96 0.43 2.84 -9.34
CA PRO A 96 1.13 3.59 -10.39
C PRO A 96 0.36 4.81 -10.93
N GLY A 97 -0.97 4.86 -10.75
CA GLY A 97 -1.78 6.05 -11.07
C GLY A 97 -1.42 7.30 -10.25
N ALA A 98 -0.80 7.15 -9.07
CA ALA A 98 -0.37 8.26 -8.25
C ALA A 98 0.78 9.05 -8.91
N ASP A 99 1.75 8.35 -9.52
CA ASP A 99 2.82 8.98 -10.31
C ASP A 99 2.25 9.79 -11.47
N ILE A 100 1.30 9.20 -12.20
CA ILE A 100 0.59 9.87 -13.31
C ILE A 100 -0.10 11.14 -12.79
N ALA A 101 -0.83 11.04 -11.68
CA ALA A 101 -1.56 12.18 -11.10
C ALA A 101 -0.63 13.32 -10.65
N ILE A 102 0.51 13.01 -10.02
CA ILE A 102 1.51 14.01 -9.60
C ILE A 102 2.08 14.73 -10.82
N ARG A 103 2.39 14.02 -11.90
CA ARG A 103 2.95 14.59 -13.14
C ARG A 103 2.02 15.54 -13.87
N LEU A 104 0.72 15.53 -13.58
CA LEU A 104 -0.23 16.52 -14.13
C LEU A 104 0.07 17.95 -13.63
N ASP A 105 0.77 18.13 -12.51
CA ASP A 105 1.26 19.42 -12.03
C ASP A 105 2.80 19.45 -12.03
N PRO A 106 3.44 20.13 -13.01
CA PRO A 106 4.90 20.19 -13.10
C PRO A 106 5.58 20.74 -11.84
N ALA A 107 4.93 21.66 -11.11
CA ALA A 107 5.52 22.23 -9.91
C ALA A 107 5.50 21.27 -8.71
N LEU A 108 4.57 20.30 -8.70
CA LEU A 108 4.62 19.17 -7.77
C LEU A 108 5.62 18.12 -8.24
N ALA A 109 5.66 17.81 -9.53
CA ALA A 109 6.57 16.80 -10.09
C ALA A 109 8.06 17.07 -9.77
N GLU A 110 8.48 18.34 -9.78
CA GLU A 110 9.85 18.74 -9.40
C GLU A 110 10.18 18.58 -7.90
N ARG A 111 9.19 18.26 -7.07
CA ARG A 111 9.32 18.18 -5.60
C ARG A 111 9.11 16.78 -5.05
N PHE A 112 8.67 15.84 -5.87
CA PHE A 112 8.41 14.46 -5.47
C PHE A 112 9.44 13.53 -6.11
N GLU A 113 10.03 12.67 -5.28
CA GLU A 113 10.77 11.50 -5.73
C GLU A 113 9.82 10.31 -5.81
N VAL A 114 9.91 9.54 -6.90
CA VAL A 114 9.04 8.38 -7.12
C VAL A 114 9.79 7.11 -6.70
N LEU A 115 9.27 6.45 -5.66
CA LEU A 115 9.76 5.16 -5.20
C LEU A 115 8.71 4.09 -5.51
N GLY A 116 9.03 3.19 -6.44
CA GLY A 116 8.20 2.03 -6.75
C GLY A 116 8.57 0.85 -5.87
N LEU A 117 7.57 0.17 -5.30
CA LEU A 117 7.77 -1.15 -4.72
C LEU A 117 7.63 -2.21 -5.83
N PRO A 118 8.73 -2.84 -6.28
CA PRO A 118 8.66 -3.82 -7.36
C PRO A 118 7.91 -5.06 -6.91
N HIS A 119 7.43 -5.82 -7.89
CA HIS A 119 6.95 -7.17 -7.63
C HIS A 119 8.12 -8.05 -7.16
N TRP A 120 7.85 -9.01 -6.28
CA TRP A 120 8.83 -9.98 -5.87
C TRP A 120 9.30 -10.82 -7.04
N GLU A 121 10.59 -11.13 -7.05
CA GLU A 121 11.21 -12.04 -8.02
C GLU A 121 11.74 -13.28 -7.29
N SER A 122 12.04 -14.34 -8.04
CA SER A 122 12.64 -15.56 -7.49
C SER A 122 14.15 -15.37 -7.17
N ASN A 123 14.46 -14.40 -6.32
CA ASN A 123 15.81 -14.00 -5.90
C ASN A 123 16.09 -14.32 -4.42
N ASP A 124 17.25 -13.89 -3.92
CA ASP A 124 17.65 -14.10 -2.52
C ASP A 124 16.83 -13.26 -1.52
N ASP A 125 16.33 -12.07 -1.90
CA ASP A 125 15.47 -11.27 -1.03
C ASP A 125 14.15 -11.99 -0.72
N LEU A 126 13.52 -12.58 -1.75
CA LEU A 126 12.32 -13.40 -1.56
C LEU A 126 12.64 -14.65 -0.72
N ARG A 127 13.81 -15.28 -0.93
CA ARG A 127 14.24 -16.42 -0.13
C ARG A 127 14.34 -16.04 1.35
N GLU A 128 14.96 -14.91 1.66
CA GLU A 128 15.07 -14.42 3.04
C GLU A 128 13.70 -14.12 3.65
N LEU A 129 12.82 -13.46 2.91
CA LEU A 129 11.43 -13.23 3.35
C LEU A 129 10.75 -14.56 3.70
N LEU A 130 10.82 -15.56 2.83
CA LEU A 130 10.16 -16.84 3.04
C LEU A 130 10.74 -17.63 4.22
N MET A 131 12.04 -17.53 4.49
CA MET A 131 12.63 -18.11 5.71
C MET A 131 12.11 -17.43 6.97
N ARG A 132 11.95 -16.10 6.96
CA ARG A 132 11.39 -15.37 8.11
C ARG A 132 9.90 -15.70 8.30
N VAL A 133 9.15 -15.82 7.21
CA VAL A 133 7.74 -16.22 7.24
C VAL A 133 7.60 -17.64 7.78
N SER A 134 8.39 -18.60 7.29
CA SER A 134 8.30 -19.99 7.76
C SER A 134 8.61 -20.14 9.25
N ALA A 135 9.46 -19.28 9.80
CA ALA A 135 9.79 -19.25 11.22
C ALA A 135 8.64 -18.74 12.13
N VAL A 136 7.72 -17.93 11.60
CA VAL A 136 6.59 -17.37 12.37
C VAL A 136 5.26 -18.08 12.12
N LEU A 137 5.18 -18.93 11.09
CA LEU A 137 3.98 -19.71 10.82
C LEU A 137 3.72 -20.73 11.94
N PRO A 138 2.48 -20.90 12.40
CA PRO A 138 2.13 -21.79 13.52
C PRO A 138 2.03 -23.27 13.08
N LEU A 139 3.01 -23.75 12.30
CA LEU A 139 3.07 -25.11 11.79
C LEU A 139 4.01 -25.97 12.63
N ARG A 140 3.59 -27.19 13.00
CA ARG A 140 4.38 -28.05 13.90
C ARG A 140 5.61 -28.68 13.24
N ARG A 141 5.68 -28.72 11.91
CA ARG A 141 6.79 -29.33 11.16
C ARG A 141 7.51 -28.28 10.30
N PRO A 142 8.82 -28.47 10.04
CA PRO A 142 9.57 -27.57 9.18
C PRO A 142 8.95 -27.45 7.79
N SER A 143 8.86 -26.21 7.28
CA SER A 143 8.35 -25.91 5.94
C SER A 143 9.49 -25.61 4.97
N ALA A 144 9.49 -26.26 3.81
CA ALA A 144 10.55 -26.14 2.79
C ALA A 144 10.21 -25.03 1.78
N MET A 145 10.18 -23.78 2.26
CA MET A 145 9.75 -22.60 1.49
C MET A 145 10.91 -21.82 0.84
N ASP A 146 12.16 -22.22 1.09
CA ASP A 146 13.37 -21.54 0.64
C ASP A 146 13.99 -22.15 -0.63
N THR A 147 13.33 -23.14 -1.26
CA THR A 147 13.80 -23.73 -2.51
C THR A 147 13.55 -22.79 -3.70
N GLN A 148 14.40 -22.85 -4.72
CA GLN A 148 14.21 -22.10 -5.97
C GLN A 148 12.86 -22.43 -6.62
N ARG A 149 12.46 -23.70 -6.57
CA ARG A 149 11.22 -24.18 -7.19
C ARG A 149 9.99 -23.69 -6.43
N PHE A 150 10.00 -23.70 -5.09
CA PHE A 150 8.94 -23.10 -4.29
C PHE A 150 8.76 -21.61 -4.60
N ARG A 151 9.85 -20.84 -4.66
CA ARG A 151 9.81 -19.42 -5.04
C ARG A 151 9.17 -19.21 -6.41
N ARG A 152 9.58 -19.97 -7.42
CA ARG A 152 9.00 -19.86 -8.78
C ARG A 152 7.50 -20.17 -8.79
N LEU A 153 7.08 -21.25 -8.13
CA LEU A 153 5.66 -21.61 -8.03
C LEU A 153 4.84 -20.51 -7.33
N LEU A 154 5.38 -19.94 -6.25
CA LEU A 154 4.75 -18.84 -5.53
C LEU A 154 4.61 -17.59 -6.42
N ILE A 155 5.67 -17.20 -7.13
CA ILE A 155 5.64 -16.08 -8.07
C ILE A 155 4.65 -16.32 -9.21
N ASP A 156 4.66 -17.50 -9.83
CA ASP A 156 3.75 -17.85 -10.91
C ASP A 156 2.28 -17.78 -10.48
N ALA A 157 1.97 -18.19 -9.25
CA ALA A 157 0.62 -18.15 -8.69
C ALA A 157 0.17 -16.73 -8.30
N THR A 158 1.10 -15.85 -7.93
CA THR A 158 0.80 -14.57 -7.26
C THR A 158 1.21 -13.34 -8.06
N SER A 159 1.90 -13.54 -9.18
CA SER A 159 2.59 -12.50 -9.95
C SER A 159 3.60 -11.70 -9.12
N GLY A 160 4.10 -12.27 -8.02
CA GLY A 160 5.01 -11.56 -7.10
C GLY A 160 4.38 -10.40 -6.35
N VAL A 161 3.05 -10.31 -6.29
CA VAL A 161 2.37 -9.28 -5.49
C VAL A 161 2.39 -9.71 -4.02
N THR A 162 2.96 -8.87 -3.14
CA THR A 162 3.09 -9.14 -1.69
C THR A 162 1.78 -9.64 -1.08
N SER A 163 0.68 -8.91 -1.26
CA SER A 163 -0.62 -9.28 -0.68
C SER A 163 -1.12 -10.65 -1.17
N ARG A 164 -0.95 -10.96 -2.46
CA ARG A 164 -1.33 -12.26 -3.03
C ARG A 164 -0.46 -13.39 -2.48
N MET A 165 0.85 -13.18 -2.34
CA MET A 165 1.76 -14.15 -1.73
C MET A 165 1.34 -14.48 -0.30
N PHE A 166 1.17 -13.48 0.55
CA PHE A 166 0.79 -13.71 1.95
C PHE A 166 -0.58 -14.37 2.08
N ARG A 167 -1.56 -13.99 1.24
CA ARG A 167 -2.88 -14.65 1.22
C ARG A 167 -2.80 -16.11 0.79
N LEU A 168 -1.97 -16.42 -0.20
CA LEU A 168 -1.77 -17.81 -0.61
C LEU A 168 -1.07 -18.61 0.50
N LEU A 169 -0.01 -18.07 1.10
CA LEU A 169 0.71 -18.72 2.21
C LEU A 169 -0.19 -18.96 3.42
N GLU A 170 -1.04 -18.00 3.78
CA GLU A 170 -2.06 -18.14 4.83
C GLU A 170 -3.04 -19.28 4.48
N THR A 171 -3.52 -19.31 3.24
CA THR A 171 -4.48 -20.31 2.76
C THR A 171 -3.90 -21.73 2.83
N VAL A 172 -2.66 -21.93 2.38
CA VAL A 172 -2.01 -23.25 2.43
C VAL A 172 -1.59 -23.64 3.84
N ALA A 173 -1.23 -22.69 4.70
CA ALA A 173 -0.96 -22.96 6.12
C ALA A 173 -2.22 -23.47 6.83
N ILE A 174 -3.37 -22.81 6.61
CA ILE A 174 -4.66 -23.25 7.17
C ILE A 174 -5.02 -24.65 6.68
N ALA A 175 -4.80 -24.94 5.38
CA ALA A 175 -5.05 -26.26 4.82
C ALA A 175 -4.15 -27.33 5.44
N ALA A 176 -2.86 -27.04 5.61
CA ALA A 176 -1.88 -27.94 6.22
C ALA A 176 -2.20 -28.26 7.69
N ILE A 177 -2.77 -27.30 8.43
CA ILE A 177 -3.25 -27.53 9.80
C ILE A 177 -4.49 -28.44 9.77
N ARG A 178 -5.47 -28.12 8.92
CA ARG A 178 -6.74 -28.86 8.83
C ARG A 178 -6.56 -30.32 8.38
N ASN A 179 -5.61 -30.58 7.49
CA ASN A 179 -5.33 -31.92 6.99
C ASN A 179 -4.27 -32.69 7.83
N GLY A 180 -3.71 -32.06 8.87
CA GLY A 180 -2.72 -32.64 9.77
C GLY A 180 -1.30 -32.80 9.19
N GLN A 181 -1.03 -32.31 7.98
CA GLN A 181 0.32 -32.32 7.41
C GLN A 181 1.26 -31.41 8.20
N GLU A 182 0.75 -30.28 8.68
CA GLU A 182 1.44 -29.33 9.58
C GLU A 182 2.79 -28.83 9.02
N ARG A 183 2.91 -28.74 7.69
CA ARG A 183 4.06 -28.19 6.95
C ARG A 183 3.61 -27.59 5.61
N ILE A 184 4.43 -26.71 5.05
CA ILE A 184 4.31 -26.22 3.67
C ILE A 184 5.52 -26.68 2.85
N ASP A 185 5.25 -27.15 1.63
CA ASP A 185 6.22 -27.57 0.63
C ASP A 185 5.72 -27.22 -0.79
N GLU A 186 6.45 -27.63 -1.83
CA GLU A 186 6.10 -27.35 -3.23
C GLU A 186 4.75 -27.95 -3.63
N ASP A 187 4.38 -29.10 -3.07
CA ASP A 187 3.10 -29.76 -3.35
C ASP A 187 1.92 -28.96 -2.76
N SER A 188 2.16 -28.22 -1.68
CA SER A 188 1.18 -27.33 -1.07
C SER A 188 0.72 -26.20 -2.01
N LEU A 189 1.57 -25.80 -2.98
CA LEU A 189 1.26 -24.81 -4.02
C LEU A 189 0.71 -25.45 -5.31
N SER A 190 0.41 -26.75 -5.32
CA SER A 190 -0.07 -27.47 -6.50
C SER A 190 -1.57 -27.79 -6.44
N ASP A 191 -2.23 -27.57 -5.30
CA ASP A 191 -3.67 -27.79 -5.16
C ASP A 191 -4.48 -26.62 -5.75
N ASP A 192 -5.04 -26.86 -6.93
CA ASP A 192 -5.88 -25.91 -7.67
C ASP A 192 -7.05 -25.33 -6.85
N LYS A 193 -7.52 -26.00 -5.80
CA LYS A 193 -8.60 -25.48 -4.93
C LYS A 193 -8.12 -24.41 -3.96
N LEU A 194 -6.82 -24.36 -3.66
CA LEU A 194 -6.20 -23.42 -2.71
C LEU A 194 -5.52 -22.24 -3.40
N LEU A 195 -5.38 -22.29 -4.73
CA LEU A 195 -4.59 -21.34 -5.53
C LEU A 195 -5.33 -20.06 -5.97
N LEU A 196 -6.61 -19.90 -5.62
CA LEU A 196 -7.41 -18.72 -5.97
C LEU A 196 -8.04 -18.04 -4.73
N PRO A 197 -7.26 -17.69 -3.69
CA PRO A 197 -7.81 -17.03 -2.51
C PRO A 197 -8.32 -15.60 -2.80
N LEU A 198 -7.96 -15.03 -3.96
CA LEU A 198 -8.36 -13.70 -4.39
C LEU A 198 -8.86 -13.72 -5.84
N VAL A 199 -9.89 -12.92 -6.13
CA VAL A 199 -10.45 -12.75 -7.50
C VAL A 199 -9.39 -12.23 -8.49
N SER A 200 -8.41 -11.46 -8.01
CA SER A 200 -7.32 -10.94 -8.83
C SER A 200 -6.26 -11.97 -9.20
N MET A 201 -6.30 -13.17 -8.61
CA MET A 201 -5.43 -14.28 -9.00
C MET A 201 -6.13 -15.02 -10.13
N VAL A 202 -5.53 -15.01 -11.32
CA VAL A 202 -6.03 -15.72 -12.50
C VAL A 202 -4.90 -16.58 -13.04
N ARG A 203 -5.16 -17.87 -13.26
CA ARG A 203 -4.18 -18.75 -13.87
C ARG A 203 -4.09 -18.44 -15.35
N ASN A 204 -2.95 -17.92 -15.81
CA ASN A 204 -2.63 -17.92 -17.24
C ASN A 204 -2.38 -19.37 -17.68
N ARG A 205 -3.44 -20.09 -18.06
CA ARG A 205 -3.28 -21.36 -18.79
C ARG A 205 -2.72 -21.02 -20.17
N ARG A 206 -1.39 -21.05 -20.33
CA ARG A 206 -0.83 -21.22 -21.67
C ARG A 206 -1.36 -22.57 -22.19
N PRO A 207 -2.09 -22.62 -23.33
CA PRO A 207 -2.41 -23.90 -23.92
C PRO A 207 -1.09 -24.60 -24.26
N LYS A 208 -0.90 -25.83 -23.78
CA LYS A 208 0.15 -26.71 -24.31
C LYS A 208 -0.10 -26.77 -25.82
N ALA A 209 0.83 -26.26 -26.61
CA ALA A 209 0.88 -26.56 -28.03
C ALA A 209 0.88 -28.10 -28.15
N MET A 210 -0.15 -28.64 -28.79
CA MET A 210 -0.15 -30.04 -29.18
C MET A 210 0.93 -30.22 -30.23
N ALA A 211 1.85 -31.15 -29.94
CA ALA A 211 2.76 -31.73 -30.91
C ALA A 211 1.98 -32.65 -31.87
#